data_AF-A0A2V8Q8Q1-F1
#
_entry.id   AF-A0A2V8Q8Q1-F1
#
_cell.length_a   1.000
_cell.length_b   1.000
_cell.length_c   1.000
_cell.angle_alpha   90.00
_cell.angle_beta   90.00
_cell.angle_gamma   90.00
#
_symmetry.space_group_name_H-M   'P 1'
#
loop_
_entity.id
_entity.type
_entity.pdbx_description
1 polymer ?
#
loop_
_entity_poly.entity_id
_entity_poly.type
_entity_poly.pdbx_seq_one_letter_code
_entity_poly.pdbx_strand_id
1 'polypeptide(L)'
;VTFTVGSSDNCSVPSVALDHASGSSFPVGTTSVHATATDAAGNSSSCSFTVTVKDITPPVITLNGNTITLWSPDHKYATVKVTDLVASASDLCDPSVNINSVVIASVSSDEPNNSGGDGNTTNDIVVAPGCKSVQLRAERMGNSNGRFYTITFKVTDSSGNSTTVTAQVTVPHSQNGAAAVDDGPLYTVLSACP
;
A
#
# COMPACT_ATOMS: atom_id res chain seq x y z
N VAL A 1 25.96 2.35 9.10
CA VAL A 1 26.46 3.49 8.28
C VAL A 1 27.91 3.76 8.66
N THR A 2 28.83 3.93 7.71
CA THR A 2 30.25 4.23 8.01
C THR A 2 30.64 5.63 7.53
N PHE A 3 31.36 6.36 8.36
CA PHE A 3 31.91 7.68 8.07
C PHE A 3 33.28 7.84 8.73
N THR A 4 34.03 8.86 8.32
CA THR A 4 35.34 9.20 8.89
C THR A 4 35.32 10.66 9.32
N VAL A 5 35.76 10.92 10.54
CA VAL A 5 35.91 12.27 11.09
C VAL A 5 37.39 12.53 11.33
N GLY A 6 37.88 13.67 10.83
CA GLY A 6 39.26 14.11 11.03
C GLY A 6 39.36 15.18 12.11
N SER A 7 40.50 15.22 12.79
CA SER A 7 40.93 16.32 13.66
C SER A 7 42.35 16.75 13.29
N SER A 8 42.68 18.02 13.53
CA SER A 8 44.03 18.56 13.36
C SER A 8 44.33 19.58 14.44
N ASP A 9 45.53 19.53 15.00
CA ASP A 9 46.06 20.55 15.91
C ASP A 9 47.55 20.81 15.57
N ASN A 10 48.07 21.97 15.96
CA ASN A 10 49.44 22.39 15.64
C ASN A 10 50.50 21.77 16.55
N CYS A 11 50.10 21.16 17.68
CA CYS A 11 51.01 20.55 18.65
C CYS A 11 50.96 19.01 18.59
N SER A 12 49.75 18.45 18.51
CA SER A 12 49.53 16.99 18.58
C SER A 12 48.30 16.57 17.79
N VAL A 13 48.03 15.26 17.68
CA VAL A 13 46.76 14.80 17.10
C VAL A 13 45.70 14.77 18.21
N PRO A 14 44.59 15.54 18.09
CA PRO A 14 43.53 15.55 19.10
C PRO A 14 42.77 14.22 19.12
N SER A 15 42.33 13.79 20.31
CA SER A 15 41.38 12.68 20.44
C SER A 15 39.99 13.12 19.98
N VAL A 16 39.27 12.27 19.24
CA VAL A 16 37.91 12.55 18.76
C VAL A 16 36.90 11.66 19.47
N ALA A 17 35.91 12.28 20.09
CA ALA A 17 34.73 11.62 20.63
C ALA A 17 33.53 11.87 19.73
N LEU A 18 32.72 10.84 19.49
CA LEU A 18 31.49 10.89 18.71
C LEU A 18 30.32 10.49 19.58
N ASP A 19 29.18 11.17 19.42
CA ASP A 19 27.91 10.72 20.03
C ASP A 19 27.34 9.46 19.34
N HIS A 20 27.65 9.28 18.05
CA HIS A 20 27.36 8.09 17.28
C HIS A 20 28.66 7.56 16.64
N ALA A 21 29.02 6.31 16.91
CA ALA A 21 30.21 5.72 16.32
C ALA A 21 30.00 5.41 14.82
N SER A 22 31.08 5.52 14.03
CA SER A 22 31.09 4.97 12.66
C SER A 22 30.81 3.47 12.71
N GLY A 23 29.93 2.99 11.83
CA GLY A 23 29.42 1.62 11.84
C GLY A 23 28.06 1.47 12.56
N SER A 24 27.60 2.49 13.30
CA SER A 24 26.31 2.42 14.01
C SER A 24 25.11 2.29 13.04
N SER A 25 24.01 1.76 13.57
CA SER A 25 22.68 1.83 12.95
C SER A 25 22.04 3.18 13.23
N PHE A 26 21.36 3.73 12.24
CA PHE A 26 20.63 4.99 12.34
C PHE A 26 19.16 4.71 11.99
N PRO A 27 18.20 5.31 12.71
CA PRO A 27 16.80 5.21 12.33
C PRO A 27 16.54 5.89 10.99
N VAL A 28 15.45 5.52 10.33
CA VAL A 28 14.96 6.25 9.14
C VAL A 28 14.75 7.72 9.49
N GLY A 29 15.14 8.61 8.58
CA GLY A 29 15.10 10.05 8.75
C GLY A 29 16.48 10.66 8.92
N THR A 30 16.54 11.77 9.64
CA THR A 30 17.73 12.61 9.75
C THR A 30 18.28 12.55 11.16
N THR A 31 19.54 12.15 11.30
CA THR A 31 20.27 12.15 12.58
C THR A 31 21.46 13.12 12.49
N SER A 32 21.54 14.05 13.45
CA SER A 32 22.73 14.89 13.64
C SER A 32 23.77 14.09 14.43
N VAL A 33 24.98 13.96 13.89
CA VAL A 33 26.12 13.35 14.57
C VAL A 33 27.06 14.45 15.03
N HIS A 34 27.37 14.46 16.32
CA HIS A 34 28.25 15.43 16.95
C HIS A 34 29.62 14.82 17.21
N ALA A 35 30.67 15.54 16.80
CA ALA A 35 32.05 15.19 17.04
C ALA A 35 32.73 16.25 17.89
N THR A 36 33.45 15.82 18.93
CA THR A 36 34.25 16.69 19.80
C THR A 36 35.70 16.24 19.74
N ALA A 37 36.59 17.13 19.30
CA ALA A 37 38.03 16.93 19.31
C ALA A 37 38.64 17.62 20.54
N THR A 38 39.48 16.93 21.30
CA THR A 38 40.18 17.45 22.48
C THR A 38 41.69 17.24 22.32
N ASP A 39 42.47 18.32 22.46
CA ASP A 39 43.93 18.28 22.39
C ASP A 39 44.58 17.87 23.73
N ALA A 40 45.91 17.69 23.74
CA ALA A 40 46.65 17.31 24.94
C ALA A 40 46.70 18.41 26.03
N ALA A 41 46.42 19.66 25.66
CA ALA A 41 46.34 20.80 26.59
C ALA A 41 44.92 20.95 27.19
N GLY A 42 43.95 20.16 26.74
CA GLY A 42 42.56 20.19 27.19
C GLY A 42 41.66 21.15 26.41
N ASN A 43 42.15 21.80 25.34
CA ASN A 43 41.28 22.59 24.47
C ASN A 43 40.36 21.67 23.67
N SER A 44 39.10 22.07 23.51
CA SER A 44 38.12 21.28 22.77
C SER A 44 37.44 22.10 21.67
N SER A 45 37.16 21.44 20.55
CA SER A 45 36.37 21.99 19.44
C SER A 45 35.36 20.95 18.99
N SER A 46 34.17 21.40 18.59
CA SER A 46 33.08 20.53 18.18
C SER A 46 32.59 20.86 16.77
N CYS A 47 32.26 19.83 15.99
CA CYS A 47 31.54 19.97 14.74
C CYS A 47 30.37 18.98 14.70
N SER A 48 29.47 19.18 13.74
CA SER A 48 28.38 18.24 13.49
C SER A 48 28.19 18.04 12.00
N PHE A 49 27.67 16.87 11.65
CA PHE A 49 27.24 16.54 10.30
C PHE A 49 25.97 15.71 10.36
N THR A 50 25.29 15.62 9.22
CA THR A 50 23.98 15.00 9.15
C THR A 50 24.06 13.66 8.43
N VAL A 51 23.46 12.64 9.03
CA VAL A 51 23.19 11.34 8.39
C VAL A 51 21.72 11.29 8.02
N THR A 52 21.41 11.08 6.74
CA THR A 52 20.05 10.87 6.26
C THR A 52 19.87 9.42 5.82
N VAL A 53 18.98 8.70 6.50
CA VAL A 53 18.55 7.35 6.12
C VAL A 53 17.18 7.46 5.46
N LYS A 54 17.07 6.96 4.23
CA LYS A 54 15.80 6.91 3.51
C LYS A 54 15.27 5.49 3.50
N ASP A 55 13.98 5.36 3.79
CA ASP A 55 13.26 4.12 3.54
C ASP A 55 12.86 4.01 2.07
N ILE A 56 13.19 2.86 1.48
CA ILE A 56 12.93 2.49 0.10
C ILE A 56 12.19 1.14 0.01
N THR A 57 11.81 0.57 1.14
CA THR A 57 11.21 -0.76 1.24
C THR A 57 9.70 -0.60 1.09
N PRO A 58 9.05 -1.19 0.07
CA PRO A 58 7.62 -1.12 -0.03
C PRO A 58 6.91 -1.98 1.04
N PRO A 59 5.73 -1.54 1.51
CA PRO A 59 4.89 -2.33 2.39
C PRO A 59 4.41 -3.63 1.73
N VAL A 60 3.97 -4.60 2.52
CA VAL A 60 3.40 -5.87 2.04
C VAL A 60 1.92 -5.95 2.38
N ILE A 61 1.09 -6.37 1.41
CA ILE A 61 -0.33 -6.70 1.62
C ILE A 61 -0.49 -8.23 1.52
N THR A 62 -1.16 -8.83 2.50
CA THR A 62 -1.53 -10.26 2.49
C THR A 62 -3.03 -10.40 2.28
N LEU A 63 -3.44 -11.09 1.21
CA LEU A 63 -4.84 -11.46 0.98
C LEU A 63 -5.24 -12.65 1.86
N ASN A 64 -6.51 -12.76 2.20
CA ASN A 64 -7.02 -13.92 2.96
C ASN A 64 -7.34 -15.14 2.09
N GLY A 65 -7.28 -15.00 0.75
CA GLY A 65 -7.62 -16.06 -0.19
C GLY A 65 -9.12 -16.31 -0.36
N ASN A 66 -9.97 -15.47 0.23
CA ASN A 66 -11.41 -15.58 0.08
C ASN A 66 -11.83 -15.24 -1.36
N THR A 67 -12.84 -15.96 -1.83
CA THR A 67 -13.56 -15.62 -3.07
C THR A 67 -14.97 -15.18 -2.70
N ILE A 68 -15.39 -14.02 -3.19
CA ILE A 68 -16.75 -13.52 -2.98
C ILE A 68 -17.56 -13.77 -4.24
N THR A 69 -18.68 -14.49 -4.07
CA THR A 69 -19.64 -14.75 -5.15
C THR A 69 -20.96 -14.06 -4.81
N LEU A 70 -21.42 -13.17 -5.69
CA LEU A 70 -22.69 -12.46 -5.52
C LEU A 70 -23.80 -13.28 -6.16
N TRP A 71 -24.66 -13.85 -5.32
CA TRP A 71 -25.86 -14.58 -5.72
C TRP A 71 -27.02 -14.26 -4.76
N SER A 72 -28.25 -14.07 -5.22
CA SER A 72 -28.74 -14.11 -6.62
C SER A 72 -28.39 -12.83 -7.39
N PRO A 73 -28.39 -12.88 -8.74
CA PRO A 73 -28.14 -11.71 -9.57
C PRO A 73 -29.41 -10.86 -9.67
N ASP A 74 -29.74 -10.21 -8.56
CA ASP A 74 -30.99 -9.51 -8.33
C ASP A 74 -30.89 -7.99 -8.56
N HIS A 75 -29.80 -7.56 -9.22
CA HIS A 75 -29.47 -6.17 -9.55
C HIS A 75 -29.31 -5.26 -8.32
N LYS A 76 -29.15 -5.84 -7.12
CA LYS A 76 -28.86 -5.08 -5.89
C LYS A 76 -27.37 -4.96 -5.67
N TYR A 77 -27.00 -3.95 -4.90
CA TYR A 77 -25.64 -3.80 -4.41
C TYR A 77 -25.33 -4.78 -3.27
N ALA A 78 -24.16 -5.41 -3.37
CA ALA A 78 -23.46 -6.01 -2.26
C ALA A 78 -22.30 -5.10 -1.83
N THR A 79 -22.12 -4.92 -0.52
CA THR A 79 -20.97 -4.18 0.01
C THR A 79 -19.81 -5.15 0.21
N VAL A 80 -18.67 -4.87 -0.41
CA VAL A 80 -17.40 -5.57 -0.17
C VAL A 80 -16.45 -4.61 0.52
N LYS A 81 -15.91 -5.02 1.67
CA LYS A 81 -14.94 -4.25 2.45
C LYS A 81 -13.53 -4.75 2.20
N VAL A 82 -12.54 -3.90 2.45
CA VAL A 82 -11.11 -4.28 2.42
C VAL A 82 -10.86 -5.52 3.30
N THR A 83 -11.42 -5.56 4.51
CA THR A 83 -11.25 -6.67 5.47
C THR A 83 -11.88 -7.99 5.01
N ASP A 84 -12.76 -7.98 4.01
CA ASP A 84 -13.38 -9.21 3.51
C ASP A 84 -12.42 -10.01 2.62
N LEU A 85 -11.39 -9.36 2.06
CA LEU A 85 -10.43 -9.93 1.10
C LEU A 85 -8.95 -9.75 1.52
N VAL A 86 -8.65 -8.80 2.40
CA VAL A 86 -7.30 -8.53 2.90
C VAL A 86 -7.17 -9.03 4.34
N ALA A 87 -6.17 -9.85 4.61
CA ALA A 87 -5.86 -10.39 5.93
C ALA A 87 -5.02 -9.42 6.77
N SER A 88 -3.99 -8.83 6.15
CA SER A 88 -3.07 -7.92 6.84
C SER A 88 -2.30 -7.03 5.86
N ALA A 89 -1.73 -5.96 6.41
CA ALA A 89 -0.65 -5.21 5.77
C ALA A 89 0.41 -4.89 6.82
N SER A 90 1.67 -4.84 6.41
CA SER A 90 2.80 -4.56 7.29
C SER A 90 3.96 -3.98 6.49
N ASP A 91 4.80 -3.20 7.15
CA ASP A 91 6.08 -2.76 6.60
C ASP A 91 7.20 -2.95 7.62
N LEU A 92 8.42 -3.21 7.15
CA LEU A 92 9.57 -3.48 8.00
C LEU A 92 10.20 -2.19 8.54
N CYS A 93 10.12 -1.10 7.77
CA CYS A 93 10.71 0.20 8.08
C CYS A 93 9.66 1.17 8.67
N ASP A 94 8.38 0.91 8.43
CA ASP A 94 7.24 1.66 8.95
C ASP A 94 6.24 0.76 9.72
N PRO A 95 6.37 0.62 11.05
CA PRO A 95 5.48 -0.20 11.85
C PRO A 95 4.05 0.38 11.97
N SER A 96 3.80 1.60 11.46
CA SER A 96 2.45 2.19 11.45
C SER A 96 1.57 1.59 10.34
N VAL A 97 2.17 0.98 9.30
CA VAL A 97 1.43 0.29 8.24
C VAL A 97 0.68 -0.90 8.82
N ASN A 98 -0.64 -0.90 8.65
CA ASN A 98 -1.54 -1.96 9.11
C ASN A 98 -2.76 -2.07 8.20
N ILE A 99 -3.68 -3.01 8.46
CA ILE A 99 -4.86 -3.21 7.61
C ILE A 99 -5.71 -1.94 7.40
N ASN A 100 -5.71 -1.01 8.35
CA ASN A 100 -6.46 0.24 8.24
C ASN A 100 -5.80 1.26 7.29
N SER A 101 -4.53 1.11 6.91
CA SER A 101 -3.90 1.95 5.88
C SER A 101 -4.17 1.46 4.45
N VAL A 102 -4.68 0.23 4.28
CA VAL A 102 -5.02 -0.32 2.95
C VAL A 102 -6.28 0.33 2.40
N VAL A 103 -6.23 0.82 1.16
CA VAL A 103 -7.35 1.44 0.44
C VAL A 103 -7.64 0.69 -0.85
N ILE A 104 -8.88 0.79 -1.33
CA ILE A 104 -9.24 0.41 -2.70
C ILE A 104 -8.73 1.51 -3.63
N ALA A 105 -7.80 1.17 -4.54
CA ALA A 105 -7.23 2.08 -5.53
C ALA A 105 -8.08 2.14 -6.81
N SER A 106 -8.60 1.00 -7.23
CA SER A 106 -9.51 0.91 -8.38
C SER A 106 -10.33 -0.36 -8.31
N VAL A 107 -11.44 -0.36 -9.04
CA VAL A 107 -12.19 -1.59 -9.31
C VAL A 107 -12.53 -1.63 -10.79
N SER A 108 -12.24 -2.75 -11.43
CA SER A 108 -12.61 -3.00 -12.82
C SER A 108 -13.68 -4.09 -12.91
N SER A 109 -14.39 -4.05 -14.03
CA SER A 109 -15.38 -5.04 -14.45
C SER A 109 -15.03 -5.49 -15.86
N ASP A 110 -15.10 -6.78 -16.10
CA ASP A 110 -14.99 -7.39 -17.43
C ASP A 110 -16.22 -7.15 -18.31
N GLU A 111 -17.34 -6.74 -17.71
CA GLU A 111 -18.53 -6.28 -18.43
C GLU A 111 -18.68 -4.75 -18.39
N PRO A 112 -19.34 -4.13 -19.40
CA PRO A 112 -19.63 -2.69 -19.40
C PRO A 112 -20.53 -2.26 -18.22
N ASN A 113 -20.36 -1.02 -17.74
CA ASN A 113 -21.18 -0.41 -16.66
C ASN A 113 -22.69 -0.31 -17.00
N ASN A 114 -23.01 -0.37 -18.28
CA ASN A 114 -24.37 -0.43 -18.75
C ASN A 114 -24.38 -1.35 -19.96
N SER A 115 -25.01 -2.50 -19.81
CA SER A 115 -25.18 -3.46 -20.88
C SER A 115 -26.66 -3.67 -21.14
N GLY A 116 -27.04 -3.83 -22.41
CA GLY A 116 -28.43 -4.04 -22.79
C GLY A 116 -28.97 -5.35 -22.23
N GLY A 117 -29.82 -5.26 -21.21
CA GLY A 117 -30.48 -6.37 -20.52
C GLY A 117 -31.65 -5.87 -19.69
N ASP A 118 -32.34 -6.79 -19.00
CA ASP A 118 -33.47 -6.54 -18.09
C ASP A 118 -33.09 -5.81 -16.79
N GLY A 119 -31.80 -5.52 -16.62
CA GLY A 119 -31.22 -4.86 -15.46
C GLY A 119 -30.58 -3.50 -15.67
N ASN A 120 -30.72 -2.84 -16.84
CA ASN A 120 -30.07 -1.56 -17.22
C ASN A 120 -30.10 -0.50 -16.10
N THR A 121 -29.16 -0.62 -15.17
CA THR A 121 -29.09 0.19 -13.97
C THR A 121 -27.70 0.77 -13.89
N THR A 122 -27.63 2.08 -13.99
CA THR A 122 -26.35 2.79 -14.04
C THR A 122 -25.58 2.62 -12.73
N ASN A 123 -24.27 2.49 -12.88
CA ASN A 123 -23.28 2.31 -11.81
C ASN A 123 -23.33 0.92 -11.19
N ASP A 124 -22.44 0.07 -11.63
CA ASP A 124 -22.23 -1.25 -11.03
C ASP A 124 -21.16 -1.25 -9.95
N ILE A 125 -20.31 -0.23 -9.97
CA ILE A 125 -19.19 -0.05 -9.08
C ILE A 125 -19.34 1.32 -8.43
N VAL A 126 -19.48 1.34 -7.10
CA VAL A 126 -19.49 2.58 -6.32
C VAL A 126 -18.50 2.44 -5.17
N VAL A 127 -17.31 3.02 -5.33
CA VAL A 127 -16.29 3.05 -4.27
C VAL A 127 -16.71 4.07 -3.21
N ALA A 128 -16.74 3.68 -1.94
CA ALA A 128 -17.11 4.58 -0.86
C ALA A 128 -16.06 5.70 -0.70
N PRO A 129 -16.45 6.91 -0.22
CA PRO A 129 -15.53 8.06 -0.10
C PRO A 129 -14.25 7.81 0.75
N GLY A 130 -14.25 6.82 1.65
CA GLY A 130 -13.06 6.43 2.43
C GLY A 130 -12.25 5.28 1.82
N CYS A 131 -12.66 4.75 0.65
CA CYS A 131 -12.08 3.62 -0.07
C CYS A 131 -11.81 2.37 0.77
N LYS A 132 -12.55 2.19 1.87
CA LYS A 132 -12.51 0.98 2.69
C LYS A 132 -13.56 -0.05 2.28
N SER A 133 -14.46 0.35 1.39
CA SER A 133 -15.50 -0.52 0.83
C SER A 133 -15.91 -0.06 -0.55
N VAL A 134 -16.45 -0.99 -1.32
CA VAL A 134 -17.08 -0.77 -2.62
C VAL A 134 -18.44 -1.45 -2.62
N GLN A 135 -19.43 -0.78 -3.18
CA GLN A 135 -20.69 -1.42 -3.54
C GLN A 135 -20.57 -1.97 -4.96
N LEU A 136 -20.74 -3.28 -5.11
CA LEU A 136 -20.73 -3.99 -6.38
C LEU A 136 -22.13 -4.49 -6.66
N ARG A 137 -22.65 -4.25 -7.86
CA ARG A 137 -23.97 -4.72 -8.23
C ARG A 137 -23.92 -6.20 -8.59
N ALA A 138 -24.83 -6.99 -8.01
CA ALA A 138 -25.07 -8.37 -8.38
C ALA A 138 -25.86 -8.42 -9.72
N GLU A 139 -25.21 -7.97 -10.78
CA GLU A 139 -25.74 -7.91 -12.14
C GLU A 139 -24.70 -8.45 -13.12
N ARG A 140 -25.18 -9.08 -14.19
CA ARG A 140 -24.37 -9.51 -15.33
C ARG A 140 -25.17 -9.45 -16.62
N MET A 141 -24.48 -9.41 -17.76
CA MET A 141 -25.06 -9.51 -19.09
C MET A 141 -25.79 -10.85 -19.27
N GLY A 142 -26.99 -10.80 -19.86
CA GLY A 142 -27.84 -11.99 -20.02
C GLY A 142 -27.26 -13.10 -20.89
N ASN A 143 -26.25 -12.83 -21.72
CA ASN A 143 -25.56 -13.82 -22.56
C ASN A 143 -24.06 -13.99 -22.20
N SER A 144 -23.58 -13.43 -21.09
CA SER A 144 -22.19 -13.61 -20.67
C SER A 144 -21.98 -14.92 -19.92
N ASN A 145 -20.71 -15.26 -19.73
CA ASN A 145 -20.21 -16.32 -18.84
C ASN A 145 -20.30 -15.95 -17.34
N GLY A 146 -20.91 -14.81 -16.99
CA GLY A 146 -20.95 -14.25 -15.64
C GLY A 146 -19.96 -13.11 -15.50
N ARG A 147 -20.22 -12.22 -14.56
CA ARG A 147 -19.41 -11.00 -14.39
C ARG A 147 -18.24 -11.23 -13.46
N PHE A 148 -17.13 -10.58 -13.78
CA PHE A 148 -15.90 -10.58 -13.03
C PHE A 148 -15.49 -9.16 -12.62
N TYR A 149 -15.47 -8.91 -11.32
CA TYR A 149 -14.89 -7.69 -10.76
C TYR A 149 -13.48 -7.95 -10.24
N THR A 150 -12.55 -7.07 -10.59
CA THR A 150 -11.20 -7.05 -10.04
C THR A 150 -11.01 -5.81 -9.17
N ILE A 151 -10.85 -6.01 -7.87
CA ILE A 151 -10.59 -4.95 -6.89
C ILE A 151 -9.07 -4.83 -6.72
N THR A 152 -8.53 -3.66 -6.99
CA THR A 152 -7.12 -3.33 -6.72
C THR A 152 -7.00 -2.63 -5.38
N PHE A 153 -6.31 -3.24 -4.43
CA PHE A 153 -5.93 -2.63 -3.17
C PHE A 153 -4.55 -1.97 -3.30
N LYS A 154 -4.35 -0.88 -2.55
CA LYS A 154 -3.08 -0.17 -2.41
C LYS A 154 -2.81 0.11 -0.95
N VAL A 155 -1.54 0.06 -0.56
CA VAL A 155 -1.07 0.60 0.71
C VAL A 155 0.21 1.38 0.45
N THR A 156 0.35 2.51 1.14
CA THR A 156 1.49 3.43 1.04
C THR A 156 2.06 3.59 2.45
N ASP A 157 3.38 3.51 2.59
CA ASP A 157 4.06 3.84 3.85
C ASP A 157 4.26 5.37 4.03
N SER A 158 4.77 5.79 5.18
CA SER A 158 5.07 7.20 5.47
C SER A 158 6.21 7.81 4.61
N SER A 159 7.03 6.97 3.99
CA SER A 159 8.14 7.38 3.11
C SER A 159 7.73 7.46 1.63
N GLY A 160 6.48 7.08 1.31
CA GLY A 160 5.88 7.12 -0.01
C GLY A 160 6.07 5.85 -0.84
N ASN A 161 6.67 4.79 -0.31
CA ASN A 161 6.72 3.52 -1.03
C ASN A 161 5.34 2.87 -1.00
N SER A 162 4.95 2.22 -2.10
CA SER A 162 3.60 1.68 -2.28
C SER A 162 3.62 0.28 -2.85
N THR A 163 2.62 -0.51 -2.47
CA THR A 163 2.35 -1.83 -3.02
C THR A 163 0.88 -1.95 -3.41
N THR A 164 0.60 -2.65 -4.50
CA THR A 164 -0.75 -3.00 -4.93
C THR A 164 -0.93 -4.51 -5.04
N VAL A 165 -2.14 -4.98 -4.73
CA VAL A 165 -2.56 -6.37 -4.93
C VAL A 165 -4.01 -6.40 -5.41
N THR A 166 -4.40 -7.45 -6.11
CA THR A 166 -5.76 -7.59 -6.66
C THR A 166 -6.51 -8.75 -6.03
N ALA A 167 -7.81 -8.58 -5.83
CA ALA A 167 -8.73 -9.66 -5.44
C ALA A 167 -9.99 -9.65 -6.31
N GLN A 168 -10.69 -10.77 -6.32
CA GLN A 168 -11.73 -11.06 -7.31
C GLN A 168 -13.10 -11.21 -6.64
N VAL A 169 -14.13 -10.66 -7.28
CA VAL A 169 -15.54 -10.83 -6.90
C VAL A 169 -16.33 -11.18 -8.15
N THR A 170 -17.15 -12.23 -8.08
CA THR A 170 -17.83 -12.78 -9.27
C THR A 170 -19.34 -12.74 -9.15
N VAL A 171 -20.05 -12.50 -10.25
CA VAL A 171 -21.50 -12.70 -10.38
C VAL A 171 -21.74 -13.83 -11.39
N PRO A 172 -21.91 -15.09 -10.96
CA PRO A 172 -21.97 -16.21 -11.88
C PRO A 172 -23.26 -16.18 -12.71
N HIS A 173 -23.20 -16.74 -13.92
CA HIS A 173 -24.36 -16.81 -14.80
C HIS A 173 -25.49 -17.67 -14.20
N SER A 174 -25.15 -18.78 -13.55
CA SER A 174 -26.09 -19.68 -12.88
C SER A 174 -25.52 -20.25 -11.58
N GLN A 175 -26.39 -20.66 -10.66
CA GLN A 175 -26.03 -21.06 -9.29
C GLN A 175 -25.08 -22.27 -9.23
N ASN A 176 -25.19 -23.18 -10.20
CA ASN A 176 -24.41 -24.43 -10.29
C ASN A 176 -23.69 -24.56 -11.65
N GLY A 177 -23.58 -23.46 -12.40
CA GLY A 177 -22.91 -23.46 -13.71
C GLY A 177 -21.41 -23.25 -13.61
N ALA A 178 -20.79 -23.04 -14.77
CA ALA A 178 -19.40 -22.62 -14.84
C ALA A 178 -19.18 -21.33 -14.03
N ALA A 179 -18.01 -21.23 -13.41
CA ALA A 179 -17.59 -20.00 -12.76
C ALA A 179 -17.54 -18.85 -13.77
N ALA A 180 -17.73 -17.62 -13.29
CA ALA A 180 -17.45 -16.43 -14.11
C ALA A 180 -16.00 -16.49 -14.60
N VAL A 181 -15.79 -16.12 -15.86
CA VAL A 181 -14.48 -16.13 -16.50
C VAL A 181 -14.04 -14.68 -16.66
N ASP A 182 -12.82 -14.38 -16.23
CA ASP A 182 -12.24 -13.05 -16.42
C ASP A 182 -11.88 -12.83 -17.89
N ASP A 183 -12.73 -12.09 -18.61
CA ASP A 183 -12.51 -11.71 -20.01
C ASP A 183 -11.67 -10.42 -20.15
N GLY A 184 -11.16 -9.87 -19.05
CA GLY A 184 -10.37 -8.65 -18.99
C GLY A 184 -11.21 -7.37 -18.89
N PRO A 185 -10.64 -6.27 -18.37
CA PRO A 185 -11.41 -5.10 -17.96
C PRO A 185 -12.00 -4.34 -19.15
N LEU A 186 -13.33 -4.17 -19.16
CA LEU A 186 -14.05 -3.30 -20.09
C LEU A 186 -14.49 -1.98 -19.43
N TYR A 187 -14.60 -1.96 -18.11
CA TYR A 187 -14.99 -0.79 -17.32
C TYR A 187 -14.13 -0.70 -16.06
N THR A 188 -13.71 0.50 -15.66
CA THR A 188 -12.91 0.72 -14.45
C THR A 188 -13.31 2.01 -13.75
N VAL A 189 -13.47 1.93 -12.43
CA VAL A 189 -13.62 3.07 -11.54
C VAL A 189 -12.32 3.24 -10.77
N LEU A 190 -11.67 4.38 -10.94
CA LEU A 190 -10.54 4.79 -10.10
C LEU A 190 -11.09 5.39 -8.81
N SER A 191 -10.46 5.06 -7.69
CA SER A 191 -10.78 5.70 -6.43
C SER A 191 -10.09 7.07 -6.34
N ALA A 192 -10.70 7.99 -5.59
CA ALA A 192 -10.12 9.30 -5.32
C ALA A 192 -9.28 9.33 -4.02
N CYS A 193 -8.89 8.15 -3.50
CA CYS A 193 -8.15 8.09 -2.25
C CYS A 193 -6.66 8.32 -2.44
N PRO A 194 -5.99 8.96 -1.46
CA PRO A 194 -4.53 9.13 -1.45
C PRO A 194 -3.77 7.79 -1.42
#